data_AF-A0A933VZB3-F1
#
_entry.id   AF-A0A933VZB3-F1
#
_cell.length_a   1.000
_cell.length_b   1.000
_cell.length_c   1.000
_cell.angle_alpha   90.00
_cell.angle_beta   90.00
_cell.angle_gamma   90.00
#
_symmetry.space_group_name_H-M   'P 1'
#
loop_
_entity.id
_entity.type
_entity.pdbx_description
1 polymer ?
#
loop_
_entity_poly.entity_id
_entity_poly.type
_entity_poly.pdbx_seq_one_letter_code
_entity_poly.pdbx_strand_id
1 'polypeptide(L)'
;MIGKKGISELSRFRVIYTLVIVSGGLLLATIVQKPVFLVILAVSAGFIAYPVIYILNIWAVTKLVDKEFRPSRSSLAVAYAGVVYSLVGAVMLLLVRVLKVWG
;
A
#
# COMPACT_ATOMS: atom_id res chain seq x y z
N MET A 1 1.46 40.54 4.43
CA MET A 1 2.23 39.73 3.47
C MET A 1 2.82 38.53 4.19
N ILE A 2 2.21 37.35 4.10
CA ILE A 2 2.75 36.11 4.67
C ILE A 2 2.49 34.96 3.67
N GLY A 3 3.56 34.50 3.01
CA GLY A 3 3.84 33.07 2.81
C GLY A 3 3.08 32.24 1.77
N LYS A 4 2.86 32.70 0.53
CA LYS A 4 2.52 31.80 -0.61
C LYS A 4 3.77 31.07 -1.16
N LYS A 5 4.37 30.15 -0.40
CA LYS A 5 5.41 29.23 -0.90
C LYS A 5 5.24 27.86 -0.25
N GLY A 6 4.60 26.93 -0.96
CA GLY A 6 4.45 25.54 -0.48
C GLY A 6 3.44 24.67 -1.23
N ILE A 7 2.52 25.28 -2.01
CA ILE A 7 1.38 24.54 -2.62
C ILE A 7 1.68 24.04 -4.05
N SER A 8 2.71 24.57 -4.74
CA SER A 8 2.93 24.27 -6.17
C SER A 8 3.69 22.98 -6.46
N GLU A 9 4.60 22.53 -5.60
CA GLU A 9 5.41 21.34 -5.88
C GLU A 9 4.63 20.04 -5.67
N LEU A 10 3.75 19.97 -4.67
CA LEU A 10 2.84 18.84 -4.49
C LEU A 10 1.92 18.59 -5.70
N SER A 11 1.58 19.65 -6.45
CA SER A 11 0.66 19.56 -7.60
C SER A 11 1.27 18.77 -8.77
N ARG A 12 2.51 19.06 -9.16
CA ARG A 12 3.15 18.40 -10.32
C ARG A 12 3.38 16.91 -10.08
N PHE A 13 3.88 16.54 -8.90
CA PHE A 13 4.05 15.13 -8.55
C PHE A 13 2.72 14.37 -8.54
N ARG A 14 1.65 15.00 -8.05
CA ARG A 14 0.30 14.40 -8.05
C ARG A 14 -0.24 14.22 -9.46
N VAL A 15 0.01 15.17 -10.36
CA VAL A 15 -0.40 15.08 -11.77
C VAL A 15 0.36 13.97 -12.48
N ILE A 16 1.69 13.91 -12.32
CA ILE A 16 2.53 12.85 -12.89
C ILE A 16 2.09 11.48 -12.35
N TYR A 17 1.90 11.37 -11.04
CA TYR A 17 1.42 10.14 -10.40
C TYR A 17 0.05 9.70 -10.95
N THR A 18 -0.90 10.63 -11.06
CA THR A 18 -2.23 10.36 -11.64
C THR A 18 -2.11 9.88 -13.08
N LEU A 19 -1.28 10.54 -13.89
CA LEU A 19 -1.07 10.15 -15.28
C LEU A 19 -0.46 8.76 -15.40
N VAL A 20 0.54 8.43 -14.58
CA VAL A 20 1.19 7.11 -14.56
C VAL A 20 0.20 6.01 -14.16
N ILE A 21 -0.61 6.23 -13.13
CA ILE A 21 -1.60 5.23 -12.68
C ILE A 21 -2.69 5.02 -13.72
N VAL A 22 -3.25 6.10 -14.26
CA VAL A 22 -4.35 6.01 -15.22
C VAL A 22 -3.86 5.38 -16.51
N SER A 23 -2.74 5.84 -17.07
CA SER A 23 -2.19 5.28 -18.31
C SER A 23 -1.71 3.84 -18.15
N GLY A 24 -1.01 3.52 -17.05
CA GLY A 24 -0.55 2.16 -16.75
C GLY A 24 -1.71 1.19 -16.53
N GLY A 25 -2.74 1.61 -15.79
CA GLY A 25 -3.95 0.82 -15.58
C GLY A 25 -4.72 0.57 -16.88
N LEU A 26 -4.83 1.60 -17.73
CA LEU A 26 -5.51 1.49 -19.03
C LEU A 26 -4.73 0.59 -20.00
N LEU A 27 -3.40 0.69 -20.05
CA LEU A 27 -2.54 -0.19 -20.85
C LEU A 27 -2.62 -1.65 -20.39
N LEU A 28 -2.61 -1.90 -19.08
CA LEU A 28 -2.79 -3.25 -18.56
C LEU A 28 -4.17 -3.81 -18.92
N ALA A 29 -5.21 -2.98 -18.86
CA ALA A 29 -6.56 -3.36 -19.23
C ALA A 29 -6.72 -3.71 -20.72
N THR A 30 -6.01 -3.01 -21.61
CA THR A 30 -6.07 -3.28 -23.06
C THR A 30 -5.22 -4.48 -23.49
N ILE A 31 -4.09 -4.73 -22.83
CA ILE A 31 -3.21 -5.87 -23.15
C ILE A 31 -3.76 -7.17 -22.57
N VAL A 32 -4.29 -7.15 -21.35
CA VAL A 32 -4.78 -8.36 -20.68
C VAL A 32 -6.27 -8.55 -20.97
N GLN A 33 -6.58 -9.36 -21.98
CA GLN A 33 -7.97 -9.69 -22.38
C GLN A 33 -8.73 -10.55 -21.35
N LYS A 34 -8.11 -10.97 -20.24
CA LYS A 34 -8.73 -11.77 -19.19
C LYS A 34 -8.97 -10.93 -17.93
N PRO A 35 -10.21 -10.45 -17.69
CA PRO A 35 -10.51 -9.56 -16.55
C PRO A 35 -10.20 -10.21 -15.20
N VAL A 36 -10.37 -11.54 -15.11
CA VAL A 36 -10.02 -12.31 -13.90
C VAL A 36 -8.54 -12.19 -13.56
N PHE A 37 -7.65 -12.14 -14.56
CA PHE A 37 -6.21 -11.99 -14.31
C PHE A 37 -5.88 -10.60 -13.75
N LEU A 38 -6.51 -9.54 -14.27
CA LEU A 38 -6.31 -8.18 -13.77
C LEU A 38 -6.79 -8.01 -12.32
N VAL A 39 -7.95 -8.60 -11.98
CA VAL A 39 -8.46 -8.60 -10.61
C VAL A 39 -7.48 -9.33 -9.69
N ILE A 40 -7.02 -10.51 -10.10
CA ILE A 40 -6.05 -11.30 -9.35
C ILE A 40 -4.74 -10.53 -9.17
N LEU A 41 -4.24 -9.86 -10.20
CA LEU A 41 -3.03 -9.05 -10.15
C LEU A 41 -3.20 -7.88 -9.18
N ALA A 42 -4.32 -7.16 -9.25
CA ALA A 42 -4.62 -6.04 -8.37
C ALA A 42 -4.75 -6.49 -6.90
N VAL A 43 -5.44 -7.59 -6.64
CA VAL A 43 -5.55 -8.18 -5.31
C VAL A 43 -4.18 -8.60 -4.78
N SER A 44 -3.38 -9.27 -5.61
CA SER A 44 -2.02 -9.71 -5.23
C SER A 44 -1.10 -8.52 -4.93
N ALA A 45 -1.13 -7.48 -5.76
CA ALA A 45 -0.38 -6.24 -5.52
C ALA A 45 -0.86 -5.54 -4.25
N GLY A 46 -2.17 -5.51 -3.99
CA GLY A 46 -2.76 -5.01 -2.77
C GLY A 46 -2.26 -5.75 -1.53
N PHE A 47 -2.22 -7.09 -1.57
CA PHE A 47 -1.70 -7.91 -0.47
C PHE A 47 -0.23 -7.68 -0.18
N ILE A 48 0.58 -7.38 -1.20
CA ILE A 48 2.02 -7.06 -1.02
C ILE A 48 2.22 -5.64 -0.48
N ALA A 49 1.39 -4.68 -0.92
CA ALA A 49 1.48 -3.29 -0.48
C ALA A 49 0.91 -3.06 0.93
N TYR A 50 -0.06 -3.88 1.34
CA TYR A 50 -0.78 -3.73 2.61
C TYR A 50 0.13 -3.67 3.85
N PRO A 51 1.12 -4.59 4.02
CA PRO A 51 2.04 -4.54 5.15
C PRO A 51 2.82 -3.22 5.22
N VAL A 52 3.28 -2.71 4.08
CA VAL A 52 4.05 -1.45 4.01
C VAL A 52 3.18 -0.28 4.45
N ILE A 53 1.95 -0.20 3.95
CA ILE A 53 0.98 0.83 4.33
C ILE A 53 0.67 0.75 5.83
N TYR A 54 0.49 -0.45 6.36
CA TYR A 54 0.20 -0.65 7.78
C TYR A 54 1.37 -0.24 8.68
N ILE A 55 2.61 -0.58 8.31
CA ILE A 55 3.82 -0.15 9.03
C ILE A 55 3.93 1.37 9.03
N LEU A 56 3.71 2.01 7.87
CA LEU A 56 3.70 3.47 7.75
C LEU A 56 2.61 4.11 8.63
N ASN A 57 1.42 3.50 8.71
CA ASN A 57 0.36 3.97 9.58
C ASN A 57 0.73 3.85 11.06
N ILE A 58 1.30 2.72 11.50
CA ILE A 58 1.77 2.55 12.88
C ILE A 58 2.86 3.58 13.20
N TRP A 59 3.80 3.82 12.27
CA TRP A 59 4.84 4.82 12.44
C TRP A 59 4.27 6.24 12.54
N ALA A 60 3.32 6.60 11.67
CA ALA A 60 2.67 7.90 11.70
C ALA A 60 1.93 8.11 13.02
N VAL A 61 1.15 7.12 13.47
CA VAL A 61 0.40 7.21 14.72
C VAL A 61 1.31 7.25 15.95
N THR A 62 2.47 6.60 15.93
CA THR A 62 3.40 6.62 17.06
C THR A 62 4.29 7.85 17.10
N LYS A 63 4.60 8.46 15.96
CA LYS A 63 5.57 9.56 15.85
C LYS A 63 4.95 10.94 15.59
N LEU A 64 3.89 11.02 14.80
CA LEU A 64 3.25 12.28 14.38
C LEU A 64 2.06 12.68 15.24
N VAL A 65 1.49 11.74 16.02
CA VAL A 65 0.34 12.00 16.89
C VAL A 65 0.79 12.31 18.32
N ASP A 66 0.16 13.34 18.90
CA ASP A 66 0.36 13.76 20.27
C ASP A 66 0.07 12.63 21.25
N LYS A 67 0.81 12.60 22.37
CA LYS A 67 0.79 11.49 23.33
C LYS A 67 -0.60 11.17 23.88
N GLU A 68 -1.47 12.17 23.95
CA GLU A 68 -2.84 12.07 24.48
C GLU A 68 -3.78 11.29 23.54
N PHE A 69 -3.52 11.30 22.23
CA PHE A 69 -4.34 10.59 21.23
C PHE A 69 -3.70 9.29 20.74
N ARG A 70 -2.60 8.85 21.37
CA ARG A 70 -1.95 7.60 20.97
C ARG A 70 -2.81 6.40 21.36
N PRO A 71 -2.92 5.39 20.47
CA PRO A 71 -3.63 4.17 20.77
C PRO A 71 -3.02 3.48 22.00
N SER A 72 -3.87 2.78 22.75
CA SER A 72 -3.46 2.00 23.90
C SER A 72 -2.43 0.92 23.49
N ARG A 73 -1.64 0.44 24.47
CA ARG A 73 -0.62 -0.60 24.22
C ARG A 73 -1.23 -1.89 23.65
N SER A 74 -2.46 -2.23 24.02
CA SER A 74 -3.18 -3.38 23.48
C SER A 74 -3.59 -3.17 22.03
N SER A 75 -4.09 -1.99 21.66
CA SER A 75 -4.41 -1.66 20.27
C SER A 75 -3.17 -1.67 19.37
N LEU A 76 -2.03 -1.18 19.87
CA LEU A 76 -0.74 -1.28 19.18
C LEU A 76 -0.28 -2.73 19.02
N ALA A 77 -0.40 -3.57 20.05
CA ALA A 77 -0.05 -4.98 19.97
C ALA A 77 -0.88 -5.73 18.93
N VAL A 78 -2.20 -5.47 18.87
CA VAL A 78 -3.08 -6.03 17.84
C VAL A 78 -2.69 -5.53 16.44
N ALA A 79 -2.35 -4.26 16.30
CA ALA A 79 -1.88 -3.71 15.03
C ALA A 79 -0.59 -4.39 14.55
N TYR A 80 0.39 -4.60 15.45
CA TYR A 80 1.60 -5.34 15.12
C TYR A 80 1.33 -6.80 14.78
N ALA A 81 0.43 -7.47 15.51
CA ALA A 81 0.02 -8.84 15.18
C ALA A 81 -0.61 -8.91 13.77
N GLY A 82 -1.44 -7.93 13.40
CA GLY A 82 -1.99 -7.78 12.06
C GLY A 82 -0.91 -7.59 10.99
N VAL A 83 0.13 -6.81 11.27
CA VAL A 83 1.29 -6.65 10.37
C VAL A 83 1.99 -7.98 10.16
N VAL A 84 2.33 -8.70 11.24
CA VAL A 84 3.00 -10.01 11.15
C VAL A 84 2.17 -10.99 10.35
N TYR A 85 0.86 -11.05 10.61
CA TYR A 85 -0.06 -11.91 9.86
C TYR A 85 -0.08 -11.56 8.36
N SER A 86 -0.14 -10.27 8.02
CA SER A 86 -0.11 -9.81 6.62
C SER A 86 1.20 -10.14 5.91
N LEU A 87 2.34 -10.07 6.61
CA LEU A 87 3.65 -10.44 6.08
C LEU A 87 3.74 -11.93 5.80
N VAL A 88 3.23 -12.78 6.70
CA VAL A 88 3.16 -14.23 6.48
C VAL A 88 2.32 -14.52 5.23
N GLY A 89 1.15 -13.90 5.10
CA GLY A 89 0.30 -14.04 3.92
C GLY A 89 1.00 -13.62 2.62
N ALA A 90 1.72 -12.49 2.64
CA ALA A 90 2.47 -12.01 1.48
C ALA A 90 3.62 -12.96 1.09
N VAL A 91 4.38 -13.46 2.08
CA VAL A 91 5.45 -14.45 1.86
C VAL A 91 4.87 -15.75 1.28
N MET A 92 3.75 -16.23 1.82
CA MET A 92 3.09 -17.45 1.34
C MET A 92 2.59 -17.28 -0.10
N LEU A 93 2.02 -16.12 -0.44
CA LEU A 93 1.63 -15.77 -1.81
C LEU A 93 2.82 -15.77 -2.77
N LEU A 94 3.95 -15.19 -2.36
CA LEU A 94 5.18 -15.20 -3.16
C LEU A 94 5.72 -16.62 -3.35
N LEU A 95 5.71 -17.46 -2.30
CA LEU A 95 6.14 -18.86 -2.39
C LEU A 95 5.29 -19.65 -3.39
N VAL A 96 3.96 -19.53 -3.30
CA VAL A 96 3.07 -20.27 -4.21
C VAL A 96 3.18 -19.77 -5.64
N ARG A 97 3.26 -18.44 -5.86
CA ARG A 97 3.23 -17.87 -7.21
C ARG A 97 4.56 -17.78 -7.92
N VAL A 98 5.64 -17.46 -7.21
CA VAL A 98 6.96 -17.24 -7.80
C VAL A 98 7.76 -18.53 -7.80
N LEU A 99 7.72 -19.27 -6.69
CA LEU A 99 8.56 -20.45 -6.51
C LEU A 99 7.87 -21.76 -6.92
N LYS A 100 6.59 -21.70 -7.34
CA LYS A 100 5.77 -22.87 -7.75
C LYS A 100 5.90 -24.06 -6.79
N VAL A 101 6.08 -23.80 -5.49
CA VAL A 101 6.39 -24.86 -4.51
C VAL A 101 5.26 -25.89 -4.43
N TRP A 102 4.05 -25.53 -4.87
CA TRP A 102 2.83 -26.34 -4.86
C TRP A 102 2.13 -26.33 -6.23
N GLY A 103 2.89 -26.40 -7.33
CA GLY A 103 2.39 -26.51 -8.69
C GLY A 103 2.48 -27.92 -9.23
#